data_AF-A0A915Z8Q7-F1
#
_entry.id   AF-A0A915Z8Q7-F1
#
_cell.length_a   1.000
_cell.length_b   1.000
_cell.length_c   1.000
_cell.angle_alpha   90.00
_cell.angle_beta   90.00
_cell.angle_gamma   90.00
#
_symmetry.space_group_name_H-M   'P 1'
#
loop_
_entity.id
_entity.type
_entity.pdbx_description
1 polymer ?
#
loop_
_entity_poly.entity_id
_entity_poly.type
_entity_poly.pdbx_seq_one_letter_code
_entity_poly.pdbx_strand_id
1 'polypeptide(L)'
;MAIETSELFDTEILVGKGPNSKIFRLHSYILKAFSPYFRTALSIKKDNNNNIIKLKKPNISIEIFDIIIKYLYCGKLIATNDVKTNVDILIAADELRIKNLCSHIEEYLLSNKELLKKNYIFIRNFSFKFH
;
A
#
# COMPACT_ATOMS: atom_id res chain seq x y z
N MET A 1 -1.23 17.18 3.83
CA MET A 1 0.06 17.13 4.54
C MET A 1 0.93 16.14 3.79
N ALA A 2 1.88 16.64 3.00
CA ALA A 2 2.92 15.80 2.42
C ALA A 2 3.77 15.33 3.60
N ILE A 3 3.93 14.01 3.76
CA ILE A 3 4.89 13.52 4.74
C ILE A 3 6.23 13.87 4.10
N GLU A 4 6.93 14.87 4.65
CA GLU A 4 8.33 15.13 4.31
C GLU A 4 9.16 13.98 4.87
N THR A 5 9.12 12.83 4.19
CA THR A 5 9.86 11.62 4.55
C THR A 5 11.35 11.72 4.19
N SER A 6 11.88 12.94 4.05
CA SER A 6 13.22 13.18 3.51
C SER A 6 14.34 13.18 4.55
N GLU A 7 14.04 13.39 5.83
CA GLU A 7 15.06 13.29 6.89
C GLU A 7 15.13 11.86 7.43
N LEU A 8 16.35 11.35 7.65
CA LEU A 8 16.64 10.05 8.27
C LEU A 8 16.03 8.80 7.60
N PHE A 9 15.57 8.91 6.35
CA PHE A 9 15.15 7.74 5.59
C PHE A 9 16.31 6.75 5.42
N ASP A 10 15.99 5.47 5.50
CA ASP A 10 16.95 4.37 5.31
C ASP A 10 16.47 3.37 4.26
N THR A 11 15.36 3.68 3.60
CA THR A 11 14.73 2.83 2.59
C THR A 11 14.25 3.65 1.40
N GLU A 12 14.57 3.19 0.20
CA GLU A 12 14.02 3.69 -1.06
C GLU A 12 13.17 2.60 -1.72
N ILE A 13 11.92 2.91 -2.06
CA ILE A 13 11.02 2.00 -2.77
C ILE A 13 10.65 2.62 -4.11
N LEU A 14 11.09 1.99 -5.20
CA LEU A 14 10.65 2.36 -6.54
C LEU A 14 9.29 1.71 -6.83
N VAL A 15 8.27 2.53 -6.99
CA VAL A 15 6.88 2.12 -7.20
C VAL A 15 6.47 2.42 -8.64
N GLY A 16 5.59 1.59 -9.21
CA GLY A 16 5.11 1.74 -10.58
C GLY A 16 6.09 1.19 -11.62
N LYS A 17 5.72 1.29 -12.90
CA LYS A 17 6.44 0.66 -14.02
C LYS A 17 6.74 1.65 -15.14
N GLY A 18 7.98 1.61 -15.65
CA GLY A 18 8.41 2.43 -16.77
C GLY A 18 8.34 3.94 -16.44
N PRO A 19 7.80 4.78 -17.34
CA PRO A 19 7.74 6.23 -17.12
C PRO A 19 6.81 6.61 -15.95
N ASN A 20 5.86 5.74 -15.58
CA ASN A 20 4.95 5.95 -14.46
C ASN A 20 5.53 5.31 -13.19
N SER A 21 6.79 5.65 -12.87
CA SER A 21 7.44 5.18 -11.65
C SER A 21 7.95 6.33 -10.78
N LYS A 22 7.94 6.13 -9.46
CA LYS A 22 8.36 7.11 -8.47
C LYS A 22 9.13 6.45 -7.34
N ILE A 23 10.19 7.09 -6.88
CA ILE A 23 10.94 6.66 -5.69
C ILE A 23 10.29 7.28 -4.46
N PHE A 24 9.95 6.43 -3.49
CA PHE A 24 9.52 6.82 -2.16
C PHE A 24 10.67 6.59 -1.18
N ARG A 25 11.06 7.64 -0.46
CA ARG A 25 12.02 7.59 0.64
C ARG A 25 11.26 7.40 1.94
N LEU A 26 11.58 6.36 2.70
CA LEU A 26 10.79 5.88 3.83
C LEU A 26 11.69 5.34 4.95
N HIS A 27 11.11 5.21 6.14
CA HIS A 27 11.73 4.63 7.33
C HIS A 27 11.39 3.14 7.45
N SER A 28 12.42 2.30 7.42
CA SER A 28 12.30 0.85 7.53
C SER A 28 11.59 0.46 8.82
N TYR A 29 11.86 1.15 9.93
CA TYR A 29 11.26 0.86 11.23
C TYR A 29 9.73 0.91 11.19
N ILE A 30 9.16 1.98 10.62
CA ILE A 30 7.71 2.12 10.47
C ILE A 30 7.16 1.01 9.57
N LEU A 31 7.77 0.80 8.40
CA LEU A 31 7.33 -0.25 7.48
C LEU A 31 7.31 -1.65 8.13
N LYS A 32 8.36 -2.00 8.87
CA LYS A 32 8.49 -3.28 9.58
C LYS A 32 7.48 -3.44 10.72
N ALA A 33 7.03 -2.36 11.34
CA ALA A 33 6.04 -2.41 12.41
C ALA A 33 4.66 -2.87 11.88
N PHE A 34 4.27 -2.37 10.70
CA PHE A 34 2.94 -2.58 10.14
C PHE A 34 2.84 -3.71 9.10
N SER A 35 3.96 -4.20 8.58
CA SER A 35 3.97 -5.17 7.49
C SER A 35 4.98 -6.30 7.74
N PRO A 36 4.52 -7.56 7.86
CA PRO A 36 5.40 -8.73 7.85
C PRO A 36 6.20 -8.84 6.54
N TYR A 37 5.63 -8.41 5.40
CA TYR A 37 6.35 -8.37 4.13
C TYR A 37 7.58 -7.46 4.24
N PHE A 38 7.41 -6.22 4.73
CA PHE A 38 8.54 -5.31 4.91
C PHE A 38 9.49 -5.77 6.01
N ARG A 39 9.00 -6.44 7.07
CA ARG A 39 9.86 -7.09 8.07
C ARG A 39 10.84 -8.06 7.41
N THR A 40 10.35 -8.94 6.55
CA THR A 40 11.21 -9.88 5.82
C THR A 40 12.08 -9.17 4.78
N ALA A 41 11.49 -8.35 3.91
CA ALA A 41 12.19 -7.72 2.80
C ALA A 41 13.32 -6.77 3.24
N LEU A 42 13.15 -6.11 4.39
CA LEU A 42 14.12 -5.15 4.95
C LEU A 42 15.02 -5.76 6.04
N SER A 43 15.01 -7.09 6.21
CA SER A 43 15.94 -7.81 7.11
C SER A 43 17.27 -8.16 6.43
N ILE A 44 17.36 -8.00 5.11
CA ILE A 44 18.57 -8.26 4.32
C ILE A 44 19.64 -7.21 4.68
N LYS A 45 20.89 -7.65 4.88
CA LYS A 45 22.03 -6.79 5.28
C LYS A 45 22.14 -5.57 4.35
N LYS A 46 22.31 -4.39 4.96
CA LYS A 46 22.58 -3.13 4.26
C LYS A 46 23.88 -3.29 3.47
N ASP A 47 23.84 -3.01 2.17
CA ASP A 47 25.04 -3.03 1.34
C ASP A 47 26.00 -1.95 1.83
N ASN A 48 27.27 -2.31 2.01
CA ASN A 48 28.25 -1.60 2.83
C ASN A 48 28.61 -0.17 2.35
N ASN A 49 28.04 0.30 1.23
CA ASN A 49 28.43 1.56 0.62
C ASN A 49 27.46 2.73 0.83
N ASN A 50 26.21 2.53 1.27
CA ASN A 50 25.28 3.66 1.41
C ASN A 50 24.15 3.54 2.46
N ASN A 51 24.13 2.51 3.31
CA ASN A 51 23.15 2.32 4.41
C ASN A 51 21.64 2.38 4.05
N ILE A 52 21.29 2.63 2.78
CA ILE A 52 19.92 2.73 2.25
C ILE A 52 19.54 1.42 1.58
N ILE A 53 18.41 0.83 1.99
CA ILE A 53 17.85 -0.40 1.41
C ILE A 53 16.96 -0.03 0.22
N LYS A 54 17.12 -0.71 -0.92
CA LYS A 54 16.33 -0.44 -2.14
C LYS A 54 15.37 -1.59 -2.45
N LEU A 55 14.09 -1.27 -2.61
CA LEU A 55 13.03 -2.21 -3.02
C LEU A 55 12.33 -1.72 -4.29
N LYS A 56 11.64 -2.64 -4.97
CA LYS A 56 10.81 -2.34 -6.15
C LYS A 56 9.40 -2.91 -5.97
N LYS A 57 8.40 -2.12 -6.36
CA LYS A 57 6.97 -2.45 -6.36
C LYS A 57 6.30 -2.01 -7.67
N PRO A 58 6.60 -2.72 -8.78
CA PRO A 58 6.08 -2.35 -10.10
C PRO A 58 4.58 -2.63 -10.28
N ASN A 59 3.99 -3.46 -9.42
CA ASN A 59 2.58 -3.85 -9.48
C ASN A 59 1.64 -2.87 -8.78
N ILE A 60 2.19 -1.94 -8.00
CA ILE A 60 1.41 -0.96 -7.24
C ILE A 60 1.53 0.39 -7.95
N SER A 61 0.39 1.05 -8.19
CA SER A 61 0.40 2.41 -8.75
C SER A 61 0.94 3.42 -7.75
N ILE A 62 1.41 4.56 -8.25
CA ILE A 62 1.97 5.63 -7.40
C ILE A 62 0.89 6.16 -6.45
N GLU A 63 -0.34 6.34 -6.95
CA GLU A 63 -1.49 6.85 -6.20
C GLU A 63 -1.88 5.91 -5.07
N ILE A 64 -1.99 4.61 -5.35
CA ILE A 64 -2.35 3.60 -4.36
C ILE A 64 -1.27 3.48 -3.29
N PHE A 65 0.00 3.48 -3.69
CA PHE A 65 1.09 3.43 -2.72
C PHE A 65 1.16 4.67 -1.83
N ASP A 66 0.88 5.86 -2.37
CA ASP A 66 0.81 7.10 -1.59
C ASP A 66 -0.29 7.04 -0.51
N ILE A 67 -1.45 6.48 -0.83
CA ILE A 67 -2.52 6.23 0.15
C ILE A 67 -2.04 5.28 1.26
N ILE A 68 -1.40 4.17 0.89
CA ILE A 68 -0.89 3.19 1.86
C ILE A 68 0.15 3.83 2.79
N ILE A 69 1.10 4.60 2.25
CA ILE A 69 2.11 5.27 3.07
C ILE A 69 1.48 6.29 4.02
N LYS A 70 0.51 7.08 3.55
CA LYS A 70 -0.24 8.00 4.42
C LYS A 70 -0.92 7.26 5.58
N TYR A 71 -1.52 6.10 5.31
CA TYR A 71 -2.10 5.26 6.35
C TYR A 71 -1.04 4.79 7.37
N LEU A 72 0.10 4.29 6.90
CA LEU A 72 1.16 3.75 7.77
C LEU A 72 1.80 4.82 8.69
N TYR A 73 1.89 6.07 8.23
CA TYR A 73 2.55 7.14 8.98
C TYR A 73 1.59 7.94 9.85
N CYS A 74 0.37 8.17 9.38
CA CYS A 74 -0.57 9.04 10.09
C CYS A 74 -1.65 8.26 10.85
N GLY A 75 -1.77 6.95 10.63
CA GLY A 75 -2.90 6.15 11.11
C GLY A 75 -4.26 6.60 10.56
N LYS A 76 -4.27 7.61 9.66
CA LYS A 76 -5.47 8.16 9.05
C LYS A 76 -5.84 7.32 7.86
N LEU A 77 -7.04 6.80 7.91
CA LEU A 77 -7.55 5.93 6.89
C LEU A 77 -8.40 6.72 5.90
N ILE A 78 -8.22 6.40 4.61
CA ILE A 78 -8.98 7.00 3.51
C ILE A 78 -9.58 5.84 2.71
N ALA A 79 -10.69 5.28 3.21
CA ALA A 79 -11.60 4.56 2.35
C ALA A 79 -12.31 5.60 1.48
N THR A 80 -12.48 5.28 0.20
CA THR A 80 -13.04 6.22 -0.77
C THR A 80 -14.44 5.77 -1.19
N ASN A 81 -15.23 6.66 -1.77
CA ASN A 81 -16.47 6.25 -2.45
C ASN A 81 -16.20 5.62 -3.83
N ASP A 82 -14.96 5.55 -4.28
CA ASP A 82 -14.57 4.82 -5.47
C ASP A 82 -14.21 3.37 -5.12
N VAL A 83 -15.11 2.44 -5.45
CA VAL A 83 -14.93 1.00 -5.17
C VAL A 83 -13.70 0.47 -5.88
N LYS A 84 -13.38 0.97 -7.08
CA LYS A 84 -12.21 0.50 -7.82
C LYS A 84 -10.92 0.87 -7.09
N THR A 85 -10.80 2.13 -6.62
CA THR A 85 -9.67 2.56 -5.77
C THR A 85 -9.59 1.72 -4.50
N ASN A 86 -10.71 1.46 -3.81
CA ASN A 86 -10.69 0.60 -2.61
C ASN A 86 -10.22 -0.83 -2.90
N VAL A 87 -10.63 -1.41 -4.03
CA VAL A 87 -10.15 -2.73 -4.47
C VAL A 87 -8.66 -2.69 -4.82
N ASP A 88 -8.19 -1.65 -5.52
CA ASP A 88 -6.77 -1.49 -5.82
C ASP A 88 -5.93 -1.33 -4.52
N ILE A 89 -6.47 -0.65 -3.50
CA ILE A 89 -5.88 -0.59 -2.15
C ILE A 89 -5.84 -1.98 -1.50
N LEU A 90 -6.93 -2.77 -1.57
CA LEU A 90 -6.98 -4.13 -1.00
C LEU A 90 -5.90 -5.03 -1.61
N ILE A 91 -5.77 -5.03 -2.94
CA ILE A 91 -4.76 -5.83 -3.65
C ILE A 91 -3.36 -5.46 -3.19
N ALA A 92 -3.06 -4.15 -3.14
CA ALA A 92 -1.75 -3.67 -2.71
C ALA A 92 -1.48 -3.94 -1.22
N ALA A 93 -2.49 -3.80 -0.36
CA ALA A 93 -2.40 -4.10 1.06
C ALA A 93 -2.15 -5.59 1.32
N ASP A 94 -2.80 -6.48 0.57
CA ASP A 94 -2.55 -7.92 0.62
C ASP A 94 -1.14 -8.28 0.13
N GLU A 95 -0.69 -7.72 -1.01
CA GLU A 95 0.68 -7.90 -1.51
C GLU A 95 1.73 -7.46 -0.48
N LEU A 96 1.45 -6.38 0.25
CA LEU A 96 2.28 -5.85 1.33
C LEU A 96 1.99 -6.49 2.70
N ARG A 97 1.06 -7.44 2.79
CA ARG A 97 0.64 -8.13 4.02
C ARG A 97 0.21 -7.19 5.17
N ILE A 98 -0.46 -6.08 4.86
CA ILE A 98 -0.93 -5.08 5.83
C ILE A 98 -2.37 -5.44 6.26
N LYS A 99 -2.51 -6.48 7.10
CA LYS A 99 -3.82 -7.05 7.47
C LYS A 99 -4.83 -6.02 7.99
N ASN A 100 -4.39 -5.10 8.85
CA ASN A 100 -5.28 -4.09 9.44
C ASN A 100 -5.89 -3.16 8.38
N LEU A 101 -5.15 -2.86 7.30
CA LEU A 101 -5.67 -2.06 6.21
C LEU A 101 -6.69 -2.87 5.39
N CYS A 102 -6.44 -4.15 5.15
CA CYS A 102 -7.41 -5.02 4.47
C CYS A 102 -8.74 -5.07 5.23
N SER A 103 -8.70 -5.43 6.53
CA SER A 103 -9.91 -5.52 7.36
C SER A 103 -10.68 -4.22 7.38
N HIS A 104 -9.99 -3.09 7.48
CA HIS A 104 -10.66 -1.81 7.49
C HIS A 104 -11.38 -1.50 6.18
N ILE A 105 -10.74 -1.70 5.03
CA ILE A 105 -11.37 -1.42 3.73
C ILE A 105 -12.54 -2.38 3.47
N GLU A 106 -12.41 -3.65 3.86
CA GLU A 106 -13.49 -4.63 3.82
C GLU A 106 -14.69 -4.21 4.68
N GLU A 107 -14.46 -3.82 5.94
CA GLU A 107 -15.49 -3.31 6.85
C GLU A 107 -16.21 -2.10 6.25
N TYR A 108 -15.46 -1.14 5.68
CA TYR A 108 -16.04 0.02 5.01
C TYR A 108 -16.96 -0.38 3.86
N LEU A 109 -16.48 -1.24 2.95
CA LEU A 109 -17.25 -1.70 1.80
C LEU A 109 -18.51 -2.44 2.23
N LEU A 110 -18.41 -3.34 3.21
CA LEU A 110 -19.53 -4.13 3.73
C LEU A 110 -20.56 -3.28 4.48
N SER A 111 -20.12 -2.20 5.14
CA SER A 111 -21.03 -1.26 5.81
C SER A 111 -21.87 -0.43 4.83
N ASN A 112 -21.42 -0.27 3.58
CA ASN A 112 -22.07 0.57 2.57
C ASN A 112 -22.79 -0.24 1.49
N LYS A 113 -23.97 -0.77 1.84
CA LYS A 113 -24.81 -1.60 0.96
C LYS A 113 -25.14 -0.94 -0.38
N GLU A 114 -25.38 0.37 -0.40
CA GLU A 114 -25.72 1.10 -1.63
C GLU A 114 -24.52 1.20 -2.56
N LEU A 115 -23.32 1.41 -2.01
CA LEU A 115 -22.09 1.41 -2.78
C LEU A 115 -21.82 0.03 -3.39
N LEU A 116 -22.05 -1.05 -2.64
CA LEU A 116 -21.93 -2.42 -3.14
C LEU A 116 -22.93 -2.70 -4.27
N LYS A 117 -24.20 -2.32 -4.11
CA LYS A 117 -25.23 -2.52 -5.14
C LYS A 117 -24.87 -1.81 -6.44
N LYS A 118 -24.47 -0.54 -6.36
CA LYS A 118 -24.06 0.26 -7.54
C LYS A 118 -22.86 -0.35 -8.28
N ASN A 119 -22.00 -1.08 -7.57
CA ASN A 119 -20.79 -1.67 -8.11
C ASN A 119 -20.84 -3.20 -8.17
N TYR A 120 -22.04 -3.80 -8.10
CA TYR A 120 -22.22 -5.25 -7.95
C TYR A 120 -21.51 -6.06 -9.05
N ILE A 121 -21.65 -5.64 -10.31
CA ILE A 121 -21.03 -6.32 -11.45
C ILE A 121 -19.50 -6.32 -11.31
N PHE A 122 -18.92 -5.18 -10.92
CA PHE A 122 -17.48 -5.04 -10.73
C PHE A 122 -16.98 -5.94 -9.60
N ILE A 123 -17.64 -5.89 -8.43
CA ILE A 123 -17.28 -6.68 -7.25
C ILE A 123 -17.40 -8.18 -7.54
N ARG A 124 -18.48 -8.60 -8.21
CA ARG A 124 -18.69 -9.99 -8.62
C ARG A 124 -17.56 -10.48 -9.53
N ASN A 125 -17.23 -9.72 -10.57
CA ASN A 125 -16.17 -10.10 -11.49
C ASN A 125 -14.80 -10.14 -10.79
N PHE A 126 -14.58 -9.26 -9.82
CA PHE A 126 -13.39 -9.27 -8.99
C PHE A 126 -13.32 -10.53 -8.11
N SER A 127 -14.39 -10.88 -7.38
CA SER A 127 -14.37 -12.05 -6.48
C SER A 127 -14.09 -13.36 -7.21
N PHE A 128 -14.57 -13.52 -8.46
CA PHE A 128 -14.30 -14.71 -9.28
C PHE A 128 -12.89 -14.75 -9.88
N LYS A 129 -12.15 -13.64 -9.92
CA LYS A 129 -10.80 -13.60 -10.49
C LYS A 129 -9.71 -13.96 -9.48
N PHE A 130 -10.04 -13.88 -8.20
CA PHE A 130 -9.12 -14.09 -7.07
C PHE A 130 -9.54 -15.28 -6.19
N HIS A 131 -10.36 -16.19 -6.73
CA HIS A 131 -10.61 -17.55 -6.25
C HIS A 131 -10.36 -18.55 -7.37
#